data_AF-A0AAE9EQF1-F1
#
_entry.id   AF-A0AAE9EQF1-F1
#
_cell.length_a   1.000
_cell.length_b   1.000
_cell.length_c   1.000
_cell.angle_alpha   90.00
_cell.angle_beta   90.00
_cell.angle_gamma   90.00
#
_symmetry.space_group_name_H-M   'P 1'
#
loop_
_entity.id
_entity.type
_entity.pdbx_description
1 polymer ?
#
loop_
_entity_poly.entity_id
_entity_poly.type
_entity_poly.pdbx_seq_one_letter_code
_entity_poly.pdbx_strand_id
1 'polypeptide(L)'
;MHFVSPRDQERFALRVMFLNVTDAKSYEDLQTVGGVFYEKFVDAAKAAGYLTEDIFYEKSLEEAASFHSAPQLRGFFVTLLMFGEIHNAEELWYGFVDDFSEDFLYKHFPKEKAEVLAYNDLID
;
A
#
# COMPACT_ATOMS: atom_id res chain seq x y z
N MET A 1 -19.77 7.92 16.41
CA MET A 1 -18.99 7.36 15.30
C MET A 1 -17.64 6.96 15.87
N HIS A 2 -17.35 5.67 16.00
CA HIS A 2 -16.05 5.23 16.51
C HIS A 2 -15.00 5.40 15.43
N PHE A 3 -13.93 6.14 15.74
CA PHE A 3 -12.79 6.26 14.84
C PHE A 3 -12.04 4.93 14.87
N VAL A 4 -12.08 4.21 13.75
CA VAL A 4 -11.22 3.05 13.52
C VAL A 4 -10.03 3.55 12.73
N SER A 5 -8.83 3.38 13.26
CA SER A 5 -7.60 3.74 12.54
C SER A 5 -7.48 2.86 11.31
N PRO A 6 -7.13 3.40 10.13
CA PRO A 6 -6.78 2.60 8.95
C PRO A 6 -5.63 1.61 9.19
N ARG A 7 -4.81 1.85 10.25
CA ARG A 7 -3.74 0.93 10.68
C ARG A 7 -4.28 -0.37 11.28
N ASP A 8 -5.51 -0.38 11.78
CA ASP A 8 -6.17 -1.58 12.29
C ASP A 8 -6.96 -2.23 11.13
N GLN A 9 -6.23 -2.95 10.28
CA GLN A 9 -6.68 -3.41 8.96
C GLN A 9 -7.99 -4.20 9.01
N GLU A 10 -8.10 -5.16 9.93
CA GLU A 10 -9.31 -5.99 10.06
C GLU A 10 -10.51 -5.16 10.51
N ARG A 11 -10.35 -4.25 11.48
CA ARG A 11 -11.45 -3.40 11.94
C ARG A 11 -11.83 -2.34 10.92
N PHE A 12 -10.86 -1.82 10.17
CA PHE A 12 -11.11 -0.86 9.12
C PHE A 12 -11.89 -1.51 7.97
N ALA A 13 -11.44 -2.68 7.49
CA ALA A 13 -12.15 -3.46 6.49
C ALA A 13 -13.56 -3.83 6.96
N LEU A 14 -13.71 -4.26 8.22
CA LEU A 14 -15.01 -4.54 8.80
C LEU A 14 -15.93 -3.31 8.81
N ARG A 15 -15.41 -2.14 9.17
CA ARG A 15 -16.16 -0.88 9.11
C ARG A 15 -16.58 -0.53 7.68
N VAL A 16 -15.68 -0.67 6.72
CA VAL A 16 -15.96 -0.43 5.30
C VAL A 16 -17.05 -1.38 4.80
N MET A 17 -16.97 -2.66 5.17
CA MET A 17 -17.98 -3.67 4.84
C MET A 17 -19.35 -3.31 5.39
N PHE A 18 -19.45 -2.95 6.67
CA PHE A 18 -20.71 -2.51 7.27
C PHE A 18 -21.30 -1.25 6.63
N LEU A 19 -20.47 -0.37 6.06
CA LEU A 19 -20.94 0.84 5.38
C LEU A 19 -21.51 0.55 3.98
N ASN A 20 -21.07 -0.53 3.33
CA ASN A 20 -21.42 -0.83 1.95
C ASN A 20 -22.39 -2.02 1.79
N VAL A 21 -22.42 -2.96 2.74
CA VAL A 21 -23.30 -4.14 2.69
C VAL A 21 -24.58 -3.88 3.47
N THR A 22 -25.73 -3.88 2.79
CA THR A 22 -27.04 -3.55 3.38
C THR A 22 -27.76 -4.74 4.02
N ASP A 23 -27.46 -5.97 3.61
CA ASP A 23 -28.27 -7.15 3.92
C ASP A 23 -27.54 -8.24 4.73
N ALA A 24 -26.38 -7.91 5.31
CA ALA A 24 -25.64 -8.85 6.16
C ALA A 24 -26.39 -9.12 7.47
N LYS A 25 -26.57 -10.40 7.81
CA LYS A 25 -27.24 -10.85 9.05
C LYS A 25 -26.26 -11.43 10.07
N SER A 26 -25.03 -11.67 9.66
CA SER A 26 -23.94 -12.20 10.49
C SER A 26 -22.57 -11.69 10.01
N TYR A 27 -21.53 -11.91 10.82
CA TYR A 27 -20.15 -11.67 10.38
C TYR A 27 -19.74 -12.61 9.23
N GLU A 28 -20.25 -13.84 9.23
CA GLU A 28 -20.00 -14.83 8.17
C GLU A 28 -20.58 -14.36 6.83
N ASP A 29 -21.72 -13.65 6.85
CA ASP A 29 -22.31 -13.05 5.66
C ASP A 29 -21.41 -11.93 5.10
N LEU A 30 -20.78 -11.12 5.97
CA LEU A 30 -19.80 -10.12 5.53
C LEU A 30 -18.55 -10.79 4.95
N GLN A 31 -18.14 -11.92 5.49
CA GLN A 31 -17.01 -12.70 5.00
C GLN A 31 -17.31 -13.45 3.70
N THR A 32 -18.56 -13.47 3.25
CA THR A 32 -18.97 -14.22 2.06
C THR A 32 -19.28 -13.26 0.90
N VAL A 33 -18.40 -13.25 -0.10
CA VAL A 33 -18.56 -12.40 -1.30
C VAL A 33 -18.75 -13.29 -2.52
N GLY A 34 -19.87 -13.12 -3.22
CA GLY A 34 -20.19 -13.93 -4.41
C GLY A 34 -20.31 -15.44 -4.14
N GLY A 35 -20.61 -15.84 -2.90
CA GLY A 35 -20.70 -17.25 -2.49
C GLY A 35 -19.38 -17.89 -2.07
N VAL A 36 -18.28 -17.12 -2.01
CA VAL A 36 -16.97 -17.56 -1.51
C VAL A 36 -16.74 -16.97 -0.12
N PHE A 37 -16.39 -17.82 0.84
CA PHE A 37 -16.04 -17.41 2.21
C PHE A 37 -14.56 -17.02 2.31
N TYR A 38 -14.28 -15.89 2.96
CA TYR A 38 -12.95 -15.36 3.22
C TYR A 38 -12.71 -15.26 4.73
N GLU A 39 -11.60 -15.81 5.22
CA GLU A 39 -11.32 -15.85 6.67
C GLU A 39 -11.07 -14.45 7.26
N LYS A 40 -10.58 -13.50 6.45
CA LYS A 40 -10.29 -12.13 6.87
C LYS A 40 -11.25 -11.14 6.26
N PHE A 41 -11.63 -10.11 7.01
CA PHE A 41 -12.51 -9.05 6.50
C PHE A 41 -11.83 -8.22 5.42
N VAL A 42 -10.50 -8.06 5.48
CA VAL A 42 -9.72 -7.38 4.44
C VAL A 42 -9.85 -8.10 3.10
N ASP A 43 -9.73 -9.42 3.08
CA ASP A 43 -9.79 -10.21 1.84
C ASP A 43 -11.20 -10.21 1.25
N ALA A 44 -12.22 -10.33 2.10
CA ALA A 44 -13.60 -10.16 1.70
C ALA A 44 -13.85 -8.76 1.11
N ALA A 45 -13.35 -7.70 1.76
CA ALA A 45 -13.58 -6.32 1.32
C ALA A 45 -12.85 -6.01 0.00
N LYS A 46 -11.67 -6.60 -0.22
CA LYS A 46 -10.96 -6.58 -1.51
C LYS A 46 -11.75 -7.31 -2.59
N ALA A 47 -12.23 -8.53 -2.32
CA ALA A 47 -13.02 -9.31 -3.25
C ALA A 47 -14.34 -8.62 -3.63
N ALA A 48 -14.93 -7.85 -2.71
CA ALA A 48 -16.12 -7.04 -2.96
C ALA A 48 -15.83 -5.71 -3.70
N GLY A 49 -14.55 -5.37 -3.91
CA GLY A 49 -14.11 -4.13 -4.54
C GLY A 49 -14.21 -2.89 -3.65
N TYR A 50 -14.37 -3.06 -2.33
CA TYR A 50 -14.43 -1.95 -1.38
C TYR A 50 -13.08 -1.49 -0.86
N LEU A 51 -12.06 -2.35 -0.97
CA LEU A 51 -10.66 -2.00 -0.72
C LEU A 51 -9.87 -2.23 -1.99
N THR A 52 -9.04 -1.25 -2.35
CA THR A 52 -8.12 -1.35 -3.47
C THR A 52 -6.92 -2.21 -3.08
N GLU A 53 -6.51 -3.12 -3.94
CA GLU A 53 -5.25 -3.84 -3.75
C GLU A 53 -4.07 -2.90 -3.91
N ASP A 54 -3.05 -3.05 -3.05
CA ASP A 54 -1.80 -2.28 -3.15
C ASP A 54 -1.08 -2.48 -4.50
N ILE A 55 -1.50 -3.49 -5.28
CA ILE A 55 -1.10 -3.74 -6.68
C ILE A 55 -1.25 -2.48 -7.54
N PHE A 56 -2.22 -1.60 -7.26
CA PHE A 56 -2.34 -0.34 -7.99
C PHE A 56 -1.11 0.56 -7.76
N TYR A 57 -0.65 0.67 -6.52
CA TYR A 57 0.51 1.47 -6.16
C TYR A 57 1.81 0.83 -6.68
N GLU A 58 1.91 -0.50 -6.61
CA GLU A 58 3.02 -1.26 -7.19
C GLU A 58 3.16 -0.99 -8.68
N LYS A 59 2.08 -1.16 -9.45
CA LYS A 59 2.08 -0.87 -10.90
C LYS A 59 2.38 0.58 -11.22
N SER A 60 1.88 1.50 -10.39
CA SER A 60 2.15 2.92 -10.54
C SER A 60 3.63 3.24 -10.30
N LEU A 61 4.26 2.60 -9.32
CA LEU A 61 5.69 2.73 -9.04
C LEU A 61 6.54 2.06 -10.14
N GLU A 62 6.13 0.91 -10.64
CA GLU A 62 6.79 0.22 -11.76
C GLU A 62 6.79 1.09 -13.03
N GLU A 63 5.65 1.69 -13.37
CA GLU A 63 5.57 2.64 -14.49
C GLU A 63 6.43 3.87 -14.22
N ALA A 64 6.35 4.46 -13.02
CA ALA A 64 7.12 5.63 -12.66
C ALA A 64 8.64 5.39 -12.71
N ALA A 65 9.10 4.22 -12.26
CA ALA A 65 10.52 3.84 -12.26
C ALA A 65 11.09 3.79 -13.70
N SER A 66 10.27 3.50 -14.70
CA SER A 66 10.71 3.47 -16.10
C SER A 66 10.94 4.86 -16.73
N PHE A 67 10.40 5.92 -16.12
CA PHE A 67 10.44 7.29 -16.69
C PHE A 67 11.06 8.35 -15.77
N HIS A 68 11.09 8.13 -14.45
CA HIS A 68 11.57 9.11 -13.47
C HIS A 68 12.98 8.79 -13.00
N SER A 69 13.73 9.85 -12.63
CA SER A 69 14.99 9.68 -11.89
C SER A 69 14.73 9.25 -10.45
N ALA A 70 15.69 8.57 -9.80
CA ALA A 70 15.55 8.12 -8.41
C ALA A 70 15.04 9.20 -7.42
N PRO A 71 15.49 10.47 -7.44
CA PRO A 71 14.92 11.51 -6.57
C PRO A 71 13.45 11.83 -6.87
N GLN A 72 13.06 11.83 -8.15
CA GLN A 72 11.66 12.05 -8.54
C GLN A 72 10.79 10.86 -8.13
N LEU A 73 11.30 9.64 -8.27
CA LEU A 73 10.63 8.41 -7.88
C LEU A 73 10.41 8.37 -6.36
N ARG A 74 11.41 8.77 -5.56
CA ARG A 74 11.29 8.94 -4.10
C ARG A 74 10.22 9.97 -3.75
N GLY A 75 10.19 11.12 -4.41
CA GLY A 75 9.13 12.13 -4.21
C GLY A 75 7.72 11.64 -4.58
N PHE A 76 7.60 10.83 -5.64
CA PHE A 76 6.34 10.18 -5.98
C PHE A 76 5.91 9.18 -4.90
N PHE A 77 6.83 8.38 -4.38
CA PHE A 77 6.57 7.47 -3.26
C PHE A 77 6.09 8.21 -2.00
N VAL A 78 6.72 9.32 -1.63
CA VAL A 78 6.23 10.18 -0.52
C VAL A 78 4.80 10.68 -0.79
N THR A 79 4.50 11.07 -2.03
CA THR A 79 3.15 11.50 -2.42
C THR A 79 2.13 10.37 -2.24
N LEU A 80 2.48 9.14 -2.66
CA LEU A 80 1.64 7.97 -2.44
C LEU A 80 1.46 7.68 -0.94
N LEU A 81 2.49 7.83 -0.11
CA LEU A 81 2.39 7.64 1.34
C LEU A 81 1.50 8.69 2.02
N MET A 82 1.50 9.93 1.51
CA MET A 82 0.70 11.01 2.10
C MET A 82 -0.77 10.98 1.71
N PHE A 83 -1.06 10.62 0.45
CA PHE A 83 -2.41 10.73 -0.11
C PHE A 83 -3.05 9.40 -0.48
N GLY A 84 -2.26 8.34 -0.62
CA GLY A 84 -2.73 7.00 -0.91
C GLY A 84 -3.16 6.27 0.36
N GLU A 85 -4.11 5.36 0.19
CA GLU A 85 -4.43 4.33 1.18
C GLU A 85 -3.52 3.12 0.95
N ILE A 86 -2.21 3.30 1.15
CA ILE A 86 -1.23 2.21 1.05
C ILE A 86 -1.33 1.35 2.31
N HIS A 87 -1.57 0.05 2.14
CA HIS A 87 -1.71 -0.86 3.28
C HIS A 87 -0.36 -1.43 3.74
N ASN A 88 0.56 -1.70 2.80
CA ASN A 88 1.91 -2.17 3.07
C ASN A 88 3.00 -1.33 2.39
N ALA A 89 3.31 -0.18 2.99
CA ALA A 89 4.37 0.71 2.51
C ALA A 89 5.78 0.08 2.57
N GLU A 90 6.01 -0.83 3.52
CA GLU A 90 7.31 -1.50 3.68
C GLU A 90 7.60 -2.45 2.52
N GLU A 91 6.58 -3.21 2.08
CA GLU A 91 6.69 -4.08 0.92
C GLU A 91 6.94 -3.31 -0.37
N LEU A 92 6.25 -2.17 -0.57
CA LEU A 92 6.56 -1.27 -1.70
C LEU A 92 7.97 -0.70 -1.61
N TRP A 93 8.42 -0.29 -0.43
CA TRP A 93 9.78 0.21 -0.26
C TRP A 93 10.82 -0.82 -0.67
N TYR A 94 10.74 -2.05 -0.14
CA TYR A 94 11.71 -3.09 -0.48
C TYR A 94 11.60 -3.58 -1.93
N GLY A 95 10.42 -3.52 -2.53
CA GLY A 95 10.22 -3.85 -3.95
C GLY A 95 10.96 -2.91 -4.91
N PHE A 96 11.11 -1.64 -4.53
CA PHE A 96 11.70 -0.59 -5.38
C PHE A 96 12.97 0.05 -4.79
N VAL A 97 13.57 -0.56 -3.75
CA VAL A 97 14.72 0.03 -3.03
C VAL A 97 15.94 0.26 -3.94
N ASP A 98 16.12 -0.62 -4.93
CA ASP A 98 17.20 -0.50 -5.91
C ASP A 98 16.96 0.69 -6.84
N ASP A 99 15.73 0.92 -7.30
CA ASP A 99 15.35 2.07 -8.11
C ASP A 99 15.41 3.37 -7.29
N PHE A 100 14.96 3.34 -6.04
CA PHE A 100 15.03 4.48 -5.13
C PHE A 100 16.46 4.89 -4.79
N SER A 101 17.44 3.99 -4.87
CA SER A 101 18.83 4.26 -4.49
C SER A 101 19.78 4.40 -5.69
N GLU A 102 19.26 4.34 -6.92
CA GLU A 102 20.05 4.33 -8.15
C GLU A 102 21.05 5.50 -8.24
N ASP A 103 20.65 6.72 -7.87
CA ASP A 103 21.52 7.90 -7.98
C ASP A 103 22.70 7.86 -6.98
N PHE A 104 22.53 7.19 -5.83
CA PHE A 104 23.59 6.97 -4.86
C PHE A 104 24.48 5.80 -5.27
N LEU A 105 23.91 4.74 -5.85
CA LEU A 105 24.68 3.64 -6.43
C LEU A 105 25.57 4.14 -7.58
N TYR A 106 25.06 5.03 -8.43
CA TYR A 106 25.82 5.68 -9.50
C TYR A 106 26.98 6.53 -8.97
N LYS A 107 26.85 7.11 -7.78
CA LYS A 107 27.93 7.83 -7.07
C LYS A 107 28.93 6.90 -6.37
N HIS A 108 28.85 5.59 -6.61
CA HIS A 108 29.71 4.55 -6.02
C HIS A 108 29.62 4.43 -4.48
N PHE A 109 28.47 4.79 -3.89
CA PHE A 109 28.22 4.43 -2.50
C PHE A 109 27.99 2.90 -2.38
N PRO A 110 28.44 2.26 -1.29
CA PRO A 110 28.06 0.88 -0.99
C PRO A 110 26.54 0.74 -0.92
N LYS A 111 25.99 -0.40 -1.37
CA LYS A 111 24.53 -0.63 -1.45
C LYS A 111 23.81 -0.29 -0.14
N GLU A 112 24.25 -0.86 0.98
CA GLU A 112 23.69 -0.57 2.31
C GLU A 112 23.66 0.93 2.64
N LYS A 113 24.69 1.68 2.23
CA LYS A 113 24.76 3.14 2.44
C LYS A 113 23.86 3.89 1.46
N ALA A 114 23.75 3.43 0.22
CA ALA A 114 22.88 4.02 -0.80
C ALA A 114 21.41 3.91 -0.40
N GLU A 115 20.98 2.75 0.10
CA GLU A 115 19.62 2.52 0.59
C GLU A 115 19.29 3.42 1.79
N VAL A 116 20.22 3.54 2.75
CA VAL A 116 20.04 4.43 3.91
C VAL A 116 19.95 5.90 3.48
N LEU A 117 20.78 6.32 2.52
CA LEU A 117 20.72 7.69 1.98
C LEU A 117 19.39 7.95 1.26
N ALA A 118 18.93 7.01 0.44
CA ALA A 118 17.65 7.08 -0.23
C ALA A 118 16.47 7.14 0.76
N TYR A 119 16.52 6.36 1.84
CA TYR A 119 15.49 6.37 2.88
C TYR A 119 15.46 7.72 3.62
N ASN A 120 16.63 8.26 3.98
CA ASN A 120 16.71 9.56 4.66
C ASN A 120 16.18 10.69 3.78
N ASP A 121 16.39 10.62 2.47
CA ASP A 121 15.89 11.60 1.49
C ASP A 121 14.34 11.61 1.38
N LEU A 122 13.64 10.60 1.90
CA LEU A 122 12.18 10.62 2.00
C LEU A 122 11.65 11.52 3.13
N ILE A 123 12.51 11.85 4.11
CA ILE A 123 12.14 12.53 5.35
C ILE A 123 12.51 14.02 5.31
N ASP A 124 13.47 14.40 4.46
CA ASP A 124 13.90 15.78 4.22
C ASP A 124 12.92 16.57 3.31
#